data_AF-A0A7Z9BST8-F1
#
_entry.id   AF-A0A7Z9BST8-F1
#
_cell.length_a   1.000
_cell.length_b   1.000
_cell.length_c   1.000
_cell.angle_alpha   90.00
_cell.angle_beta   90.00
_cell.angle_gamma   90.00
#
_symmetry.space_group_name_H-M   'P 1'
#
loop_
_entity.id
_entity.type
_entity.pdbx_description
1 polymer ?
#
loop_
_entity_poly.entity_id
_entity_poly.type
_entity_poly.pdbx_seq_one_letter_code
_entity_poly.pdbx_strand_id
1 'polypeptide(L)' 'MGKLYDKPLQLVAYGGAINRCYGESLFGTKVVNGLIVVALPGEDAEIFTFKREELLNYWQEWLKRLKSFGEKAA' A
#
# COMPACT_ATOMS: atom_id res chain seq x y z
N MET A 1 -14.63 2.55 -9.98
CA MET A 1 -13.35 1.88 -9.67
C MET A 1 -12.23 2.69 -10.30
N GLY A 2 -11.19 3.07 -9.55
CA GLY A 2 -10.06 3.84 -10.08
C GLY A 2 -9.09 3.01 -10.93
N LYS A 3 -8.23 3.66 -11.71
CA LYS A 3 -7.26 3.03 -12.65
C LYS A 3 -6.38 1.94 -12.05
N LEU A 4 -6.14 2.00 -10.73
CA LEU A 4 -5.17 1.15 -10.04
C LEU A 4 -5.78 -0.08 -9.35
N TYR A 5 -7.10 -0.26 -9.40
CA TYR A 5 -7.79 -1.38 -8.73
C TYR A 5 -7.29 -1.56 -7.28
N ASP A 6 -6.73 -2.74 -6.97
CA ASP A 6 -6.25 -3.12 -5.64
C ASP A 6 -4.78 -2.76 -5.36
N LYS A 7 -4.07 -2.18 -6.33
CA LYS A 7 -2.65 -1.84 -6.15
C LYS A 7 -2.39 -0.92 -4.96
N PRO A 8 -3.24 0.08 -4.64
CA PRO A 8 -3.08 0.88 -3.42
C PRO A 8 -3.19 0.04 -2.14
N LEU A 9 -4.04 -0.99 -2.13
CA LEU A 9 -4.21 -1.89 -0.99
C LEU A 9 -2.99 -2.81 -0.81
N GLN A 10 -2.38 -3.26 -1.90
CA GLN A 10 -1.10 -3.98 -1.86
C GLN A 10 0.04 -3.08 -1.34
N LEU A 11 0.10 -1.83 -1.81
CA LEU A 11 1.11 -0.85 -1.38
C LEU A 11 1.08 -0.64 0.15
N VAL A 12 -0.10 -0.39 0.72
CA VAL A 12 -0.23 -0.19 2.18
C VAL A 12 -0.02 -1.48 2.98
N ALA A 13 -0.33 -2.65 2.41
CA ALA A 13 -0.06 -3.94 3.05
C ALA A 13 1.45 -4.13 3.26
N TYR A 14 2.25 -3.92 2.21
CA TYR A 14 3.71 -3.98 2.32
C TYR A 14 4.27 -2.86 3.20
N GLY A 15 3.81 -1.62 3.02
CA GLY A 15 4.27 -0.49 3.84
C GLY A 15 4.02 -0.71 5.34
N GLY A 16 2.84 -1.22 5.70
CA GLY A 16 2.49 -1.57 7.09
C GLY A 16 3.36 -2.70 7.64
N ALA A 17 3.56 -3.77 6.87
CA ALA A 17 4.43 -4.88 7.25
C ALA A 17 5.89 -4.44 7.43
N ILE A 18 6.43 -3.65 6.50
CA ILE A 18 7.79 -3.12 6.57
C ILE A 18 7.96 -2.24 7.81
N ASN A 19 7.05 -1.30 8.05
CA ASN A 19 7.10 -0.42 9.22
C ASN A 19 7.03 -1.18 10.55
N ARG A 20 6.36 -2.34 10.58
CA ARG A 20 6.26 -3.20 11.77
C ARG A 20 7.50 -4.07 11.97
N CYS A 21 7.99 -4.71 10.91
CA CYS A 21 9.06 -5.70 10.99
C CYS A 21 10.47 -5.08 10.96
N TYR A 22 10.63 -3.92 10.33
CA TYR A 22 11.93 -3.30 10.06
C TYR A 22 12.06 -1.89 10.63
N GLY A 23 11.19 -1.48 11.55
CA GLY A 23 11.21 -0.12 12.12
C GLY A 23 12.55 0.24 12.76
N GLU A 24 13.20 -0.70 13.46
CA GLU A 24 14.53 -0.49 14.06
C GLU A 24 15.65 -0.46 13.02
N SER A 25 15.61 -1.35 12.02
CA SER A 25 16.61 -1.38 10.94
C SER A 25 16.47 -0.22 9.94
N LEU A 26 15.33 0.48 9.95
CA LEU A 26 15.12 1.75 9.26
C LEU A 26 15.55 2.96 10.11
N PHE A 27 16.39 2.77 11.12
CA PHE A 27 16.84 3.83 12.03
C PHE A 27 15.69 4.59 12.71
N GLY A 28 14.59 3.89 13.02
CA GLY A 28 13.36 4.49 13.56
C GLY A 28 12.51 5.25 12.53
N THR A 29 12.91 5.27 11.26
CA THR A 29 12.17 5.92 10.18
C THR A 29 11.01 5.05 9.72
N LYS A 30 9.90 5.68 9.35
CA LYS A 30 8.72 5.00 8.79
C LYS A 30 8.54 5.38 7.33
N VAL A 31 8.15 4.40 6.52
CA VAL A 31 7.59 4.62 5.18
C VAL A 31 6.23 5.26 5.37
N VAL A 32 6.14 6.56 5.07
CA VAL A 32 4.91 7.36 5.27
C VAL A 32 4.30 7.89 3.97
N ASN A 33 5.00 7.72 2.85
CA ASN A 33 4.51 8.02 1.50
C ASN A 33 4.77 6.81 0.61
N GLY A 34 4.08 6.73 -0.51
CA GLY A 34 4.21 5.62 -1.44
C GLY A 34 3.94 6.07 -2.86
N LEU A 35 4.33 5.23 -3.81
CA LEU A 35 4.10 5.49 -5.23
C LEU A 35 3.73 4.19 -5.93
N ILE A 36 2.96 4.30 -7.00
CA ILE A 36 2.74 3.23 -7.98
C ILE A 36 3.15 3.79 -9.33
N VAL A 37 4.08 3.11 -10.02
CA VAL A 37 4.46 3.42 -11.39
C VAL A 37 3.80 2.40 -12.31
N VAL A 38 3.04 2.86 -13.29
CA VAL A 38 2.51 2.02 -14.37
C VAL A 38 3.33 2.32 -15.62
N ALA A 39 4.12 1.35 -16.06
CA ALA A 39 4.93 1.45 -17.27
C ALA A 39 4.35 0.53 -18.35
N LEU A 40 4.06 1.10 -19.52
CA LEU A 40 3.60 0.38 -20.71
C LEU A 40 4.66 0.49 -21.81
N PRO A 41 4.84 -0.54 -22.66
CA PRO A 41 5.78 -0.47 -23.76
C PRO A 41 5.45 0.68 -24.73
N GLY A 42 6.43 1.55 -25.00
CA GLY A 42 6.28 2.65 -25.96
C GLY A 42 5.59 3.91 -25.40
N GLU A 43 5.26 3.94 -24.11
CA GLU A 43 4.65 5.09 -23.44
C GLU A 43 5.48 5.52 -22.23
N ASP A 44 5.44 6.82 -21.91
CA ASP A 44 5.98 7.32 -20.65
C ASP A 44 5.20 6.73 -19.46
N ALA A 45 5.91 6.41 -18.39
CA ALA A 45 5.29 5.80 -17.22
C ALA A 45 4.36 6.76 -16.49
N GLU A 46 3.14 6.30 -16.16
CA GLU A 46 2.20 7.06 -15.34
C GLU A 46 2.56 6.86 -13.85
N ILE A 47 2.80 7.96 -13.14
CA ILE A 47 3.19 7.95 -11.73
C ILE A 47 2.01 8.37 -10.86
N PHE A 48 1.64 7.50 -9.94
CA PHE A 48 0.62 7.75 -8.92
C PHE A 48 1.29 7.86 -7.56
N THR A 49 1.42 9.08 -7.04
CA THR A 49 1.96 9.37 -5.71
C THR A 49 0.86 9.38 -4.65
N PHE A 50 1.17 8.82 -3.48
CA PHE A 50 0.28 8.74 -2.33
C PHE A 50 0.94 9.37 -1.12
N LYS A 51 0.26 10.36 -0.54
CA LYS A 51 0.65 10.95 0.73
C LYS A 51 0.16 10.08 1.89
N ARG A 52 0.74 10.32 3.07
CA ARG A 52 0.39 9.63 4.32
C ARG A 52 -1.11 9.47 4.57
N GLU A 53 -1.88 10.54 4.40
CA GLU A 53 -3.33 10.54 4.66
C GLU A 53 -4.07 9.55 3.75
N GLU A 54 -3.71 9.51 2.47
CA GLU A 54 -4.27 8.58 1.49
C GLU A 54 -3.88 7.14 1.81
N LEU A 55 -2.61 6.91 2.20
CA LEU A 55 -2.15 5.59 2.63
C LEU A 55 -2.90 5.10 3.89
N LEU A 56 -3.21 5.99 4.83
CA LEU A 56 -3.97 5.62 6.02
C LEU A 56 -5.41 5.22 5.66
N ASN A 57 -6.04 5.88 4.70
CA ASN A 57 -7.36 5.50 4.20
C ASN A 57 -7.34 4.11 3.56
N TYR A 58 -6.40 3.87 2.65
CA TYR A 58 -6.24 2.54 2.03
C TYR A 58 -5.86 1.46 3.04
N TRP A 59 -5.10 1.79 4.10
CA TRP A 59 -4.76 0.86 5.16
C TRP A 59 -6.00 0.35 5.90
N GLN A 60 -6.97 1.21 6.19
CA GLN A 60 -8.24 0.79 6.79
C GLN A 60 -9.02 -0.17 5.89
N GLU A 61 -9.05 0.09 4.58
CA GLU A 61 -9.69 -0.80 3.61
C GLU A 61 -8.94 -2.14 3.49
N TRP A 62 -7.61 -2.13 3.54
CA TRP A 62 -6.82 -3.35 3.57
C TRP A 62 -7.13 -4.21 4.82
N LEU A 63 -7.22 -3.59 6.00
CA LEU A 63 -7.57 -4.31 7.24
C LEU A 63 -8.95 -4.96 7.17
N LYS A 64 -9.95 -4.30 6.55
CA LYS A 64 -11.27 -4.90 6.33
C LYS A 64 -11.17 -6.16 5.45
N ARG A 65 -10.34 -6.13 4.40
CA ARG A 65 -10.12 -7.31 3.53
C ARG A 65 -9.40 -8.43 4.26
N LEU A 66 -8.38 -8.10 5.05
CA LEU A 66 -7.66 -9.09 5.85
C LEU A 66 -8.58 -9.76 6.88
N LYS A 67 -9.42 -8.98 7.55
CA LYS A 67 -10.44 -9.49 8.48
C LYS A 67 -11.40 -10.45 7.76
N SER A 68 -11.96 -10.03 6.63
CA SER A 68 -12.88 -10.88 5.84
C SER A 68 -12.21 -12.16 5.35
N PHE A 69 -10.92 -12.12 4.99
CA PHE A 69 -10.16 -13.31 4.64
C PHE A 69 -10.02 -14.27 5.83
N GLY A 70 -9.67 -13.75 7.01
CA GLY A 70 -9.56 -14.54 8.24
C GLY A 70 -10.88 -15.18 8.66
N GLU A 71 -12.01 -14.45 8.55
CA GLU A 71 -13.34 -14.97 8.86
C GLU A 71 -13.79 -16.08 7.90
N LYS A 72 -13.36 -16.04 6.64
CA LYS A 72 -13.65 -17.11 5.66
C LYS A 72 -12.76 -18.35 5.83
N ALA A 73 -11.62 -18.19 6.49
CA ALA A 73 -10.65 -19.27 6.72
C ALA A 73 -10.89 -20.00 8.06
N ALA A 74 -11.78 -19.47 8.91
CA ALA A 74 -12.22 -20.08 10.18
C ALA A 74 -13.44 -20.97 9.97
#